data_AF-A0A1F8LT55-F1
#
_entry.id   AF-A0A1F8LT55-F1
#
_cell.length_a   1.000
_cell.length_b   1.000
_cell.length_c   1.000
_cell.angle_alpha   90.00
_cell.angle_beta   90.00
_cell.angle_gamma   90.00
#
_symmetry.space_group_name_H-M   'P 1'
#
loop_
_entity.id
_entity.type
_entity.pdbx_description
1 polymer ?
#
loop_
_entity_poly.entity_id
_entity_poly.type
_entity_poly.pdbx_seq_one_letter_code
_entity_poly.pdbx_strand_id
1 'polypeptide(L)'
;MIKRKMMFILLLFFFVGGLERTILFQSCILASDSKRSEEMSEEQKKELKSRLQELKRQDELKQKEERRRKQEVLRRKIAKLHPEIARKREPLWLQSDQRRQEFNKEVNEAGGRRFLQAKYGLCVSEEQWKLIRPKLEKVINLWDQANSTVGAGVSGGSSNNQKQANLPKLQWERPWKYKPLFEMTEAQRLAEELRILLEKKNTPTEAFRRKVAALREARSKEAEIQKQLTEARRELRDVLTTRQEAVLVLQGWL
;
A
#
# COMPACT_ATOMS: atom_id res chain seq x y z
N MET A 1 -11.68 44.08 -32.93
CA MET A 1 -11.14 43.05 -32.00
C MET A 1 -11.75 43.07 -30.58
N ILE A 2 -12.38 44.15 -30.13
CA ILE A 2 -12.88 44.27 -28.73
C ILE A 2 -14.13 43.40 -28.45
N LYS A 3 -15.02 43.22 -29.43
CA LYS A 3 -16.26 42.44 -29.26
C LYS A 3 -16.05 40.93 -28.99
N ARG A 4 -14.94 40.34 -29.45
CA ARG A 4 -14.62 38.91 -29.20
C ARG A 4 -14.06 38.67 -27.79
N LYS A 5 -13.45 39.68 -27.15
CA LYS A 5 -12.93 39.57 -25.78
C LYS A 5 -14.04 39.65 -24.73
N MET A 6 -15.09 40.44 -24.94
CA MET A 6 -16.25 40.48 -24.02
C MET A 6 -17.06 39.17 -24.01
N MET A 7 -17.17 38.47 -25.15
CA MET A 7 -17.93 37.23 -25.22
C MET A 7 -17.23 36.07 -24.48
N PHE A 8 -15.89 36.04 -24.46
CA PHE A 8 -15.12 35.05 -23.69
C PHE A 8 -15.22 35.26 -22.17
N ILE A 9 -15.33 36.51 -21.71
CA ILE A 9 -15.47 36.82 -20.28
C ILE A 9 -16.86 36.38 -19.77
N LEU A 10 -17.93 36.61 -20.55
CA LEU A 10 -19.29 36.18 -20.18
C LEU A 10 -19.45 34.64 -20.15
N LEU A 11 -18.74 33.90 -21.01
CA LEU A 11 -18.75 32.43 -21.00
C LEU A 11 -18.00 31.83 -19.80
N LEU A 12 -16.97 32.53 -19.28
CA LEU A 12 -16.24 32.12 -18.08
C LEU A 12 -17.07 32.24 -16.80
N PHE A 13 -17.99 33.21 -16.71
CA PHE A 13 -18.86 33.35 -15.55
C PHE A 13 -19.94 32.26 -15.45
N PHE A 14 -20.41 31.71 -16.58
CA PHE A 14 -21.39 30.62 -16.57
C PHE A 14 -20.78 29.27 -16.12
N PHE A 15 -19.49 29.03 -16.36
CA PHE A 15 -18.84 27.78 -15.94
C PHE A 15 -18.47 27.75 -14.45
N VAL A 16 -18.19 28.91 -13.84
CA VAL A 16 -17.83 28.97 -12.41
C VAL A 16 -19.07 28.90 -11.51
N GLY A 17 -20.21 29.49 -11.91
CA GLY A 17 -21.45 29.45 -11.12
C GLY A 17 -22.21 28.11 -11.12
N GLY A 18 -21.93 27.22 -12.09
CA GLY A 18 -22.58 25.91 -12.20
C GLY A 18 -21.99 24.81 -11.30
N LEU A 19 -20.74 24.96 -10.85
CA LEU A 19 -20.05 23.93 -10.07
C LEU A 19 -20.41 23.95 -8.57
N GLU A 20 -20.90 25.06 -8.02
CA GLU A 20 -21.21 25.14 -6.59
C GLU A 20 -22.55 24.48 -6.22
N ARG A 21 -23.49 24.37 -7.17
CA ARG A 21 -24.81 23.75 -6.91
C ARG A 21 -24.82 22.22 -6.98
N THR A 22 -23.81 21.58 -7.58
CA THR A 22 -23.71 20.12 -7.61
C THR A 22 -23.05 19.54 -6.35
N ILE A 23 -22.24 20.31 -5.63
CA ILE A 23 -21.54 19.83 -4.43
C ILE A 23 -22.52 19.64 -3.25
N LEU A 24 -23.52 20.51 -3.09
CA LEU A 24 -24.50 20.41 -2.00
C LEU A 24 -25.50 19.25 -2.15
N PHE A 25 -25.79 18.81 -3.38
CA PHE A 25 -26.67 17.66 -3.62
C PHE A 25 -25.97 16.31 -3.35
N GLN A 26 -24.65 16.24 -3.56
CA GLN A 26 -23.89 15.01 -3.31
C GLN A 26 -23.74 14.69 -1.81
N SER A 27 -23.69 15.72 -0.94
CA SER A 27 -23.57 15.52 0.51
C SER A 27 -24.84 14.96 1.16
N CYS A 28 -26.03 15.24 0.62
CA CYS A 28 -27.28 14.73 1.18
C CYS A 28 -27.55 13.26 0.82
N ILE A 29 -27.11 12.81 -0.37
CA ILE A 29 -27.31 11.42 -0.82
C ILE A 29 -26.37 10.44 -0.08
N LEU A 30 -25.16 10.86 0.28
CA LEU A 30 -24.20 9.99 0.99
C LEU A 30 -24.55 9.78 2.48
N ALA A 31 -25.32 10.67 3.10
CA ALA A 31 -25.68 10.55 4.52
C ALA A 31 -26.79 9.51 4.76
N SER A 32 -27.73 9.34 3.83
CA SER A 32 -28.85 8.39 3.97
C SER A 32 -28.46 6.92 3.75
N ASP A 33 -27.36 6.64 3.06
CA ASP A 33 -26.91 5.27 2.78
C ASP A 33 -26.05 4.63 3.90
N SER A 34 -25.51 5.43 4.84
CA SER A 34 -24.63 4.88 5.89
C SER A 34 -25.36 3.90 6.83
N LYS A 35 -26.64 4.16 7.15
CA LYS A 35 -27.44 3.26 8.01
C LYS A 35 -27.86 1.97 7.32
N ARG A 36 -27.94 1.93 5.98
CA ARG A 36 -28.31 0.72 5.22
C ARG A 36 -27.12 -0.23 5.04
N SER A 37 -25.90 0.25 5.23
CA SER A 37 -24.68 -0.55 5.09
C SER A 37 -24.39 -1.50 6.26
N GLU A 38 -25.00 -1.28 7.44
CA GLU A 38 -24.78 -2.11 8.64
C GLU A 38 -25.59 -3.43 8.63
N GLU A 39 -26.68 -3.50 7.87
CA GLU A 39 -27.53 -4.71 7.73
C GLU A 39 -27.20 -5.55 6.49
N MET A 40 -26.04 -5.34 5.86
CA MET A 40 -25.63 -6.16 4.73
C MET A 40 -25.18 -7.54 5.25
N SER A 41 -25.84 -8.61 4.81
CA SER A 41 -25.50 -9.99 5.21
C SER A 41 -24.02 -10.29 4.94
N GLU A 42 -23.38 -11.07 5.81
CA GLU A 42 -21.99 -11.52 5.62
C GLU A 42 -21.79 -12.21 4.26
N GLU A 43 -22.83 -12.85 3.72
CA GLU A 43 -22.82 -13.43 2.37
C GLU A 43 -22.70 -12.34 1.29
N GLN A 44 -23.46 -11.26 1.41
CA GLN A 44 -23.41 -10.12 0.48
C GLN A 44 -22.05 -9.42 0.53
N LYS A 45 -21.44 -9.29 1.72
CA LYS A 45 -20.08 -8.73 1.86
C LYS A 45 -19.04 -9.60 1.17
N LYS A 46 -19.12 -10.94 1.33
CA LYS A 46 -18.24 -11.89 0.65
C LYS A 46 -18.42 -11.82 -0.87
N GLU A 47 -19.66 -11.74 -1.35
CA GLU A 47 -19.97 -11.59 -2.77
C GLU A 47 -19.44 -10.27 -3.34
N LEU A 48 -19.62 -9.14 -2.65
CA LEU A 48 -19.07 -7.86 -3.08
C LEU A 48 -17.53 -7.90 -3.13
N LYS A 49 -16.89 -8.54 -2.15
CA LYS A 49 -15.43 -8.70 -2.13
C LYS A 49 -14.93 -9.54 -3.30
N SER A 50 -15.61 -10.64 -3.63
CA SER A 50 -15.25 -11.47 -4.79
C SER A 50 -15.47 -10.73 -6.10
N ARG A 51 -16.59 -10.01 -6.27
CA ARG A 51 -16.85 -9.16 -7.44
C ARG A 51 -15.80 -8.07 -7.60
N LEU A 52 -15.40 -7.42 -6.51
CA LEU A 52 -14.37 -6.38 -6.54
C LEU A 52 -12.99 -6.95 -6.91
N GLN A 53 -12.66 -8.14 -6.43
CA GLN A 53 -11.43 -8.84 -6.82
C GLN A 53 -11.45 -9.23 -8.31
N GLU A 54 -12.60 -9.69 -8.82
CA GLU A 54 -12.76 -10.03 -10.22
C GLU A 54 -12.64 -8.80 -11.13
N LEU A 55 -13.29 -7.69 -10.77
CA LEU A 55 -13.15 -6.42 -11.50
C LEU A 55 -11.68 -5.95 -11.55
N LYS A 56 -10.94 -6.07 -10.44
CA LYS A 56 -9.50 -5.75 -10.42
C LYS A 56 -8.70 -6.62 -11.40
N ARG A 57 -8.96 -7.93 -11.44
CA ARG A 57 -8.31 -8.84 -12.40
C ARG A 57 -8.64 -8.45 -13.84
N GLN A 58 -9.89 -8.11 -14.13
CA GLN A 58 -10.30 -7.67 -15.46
C GLN A 58 -9.62 -6.37 -15.88
N ASP A 59 -9.51 -5.41 -14.97
CA ASP A 59 -8.81 -4.14 -15.24
C ASP A 59 -7.30 -4.35 -15.43
N GLU A 60 -6.67 -5.21 -14.65
CA GLU A 60 -5.27 -5.61 -14.84
C GLU A 60 -5.03 -6.27 -16.21
N LEU A 61 -5.94 -7.15 -16.63
CA LEU A 61 -5.91 -7.76 -17.96
C LEU A 61 -6.07 -6.72 -19.06
N LYS A 62 -7.05 -5.82 -18.97
CA LYS A 62 -7.25 -4.72 -19.91
C LYS A 62 -6.03 -3.82 -20.01
N GLN A 63 -5.44 -3.43 -18.87
CA GLN A 63 -4.22 -2.63 -18.86
C GLN A 63 -3.04 -3.37 -19.49
N LYS A 64 -2.92 -4.68 -19.26
CA LYS A 64 -1.87 -5.52 -19.87
C LYS A 64 -2.04 -5.60 -21.39
N GLU A 65 -3.27 -5.78 -21.88
CA GLU A 65 -3.58 -5.74 -23.31
C GLU A 65 -3.31 -4.37 -23.92
N GLU A 66 -3.70 -3.29 -23.26
CA GLU A 66 -3.44 -1.93 -23.73
C GLU A 66 -1.94 -1.66 -23.84
N ARG A 67 -1.14 -2.09 -22.85
CA ARG A 67 0.33 -2.00 -22.91
C ARG A 67 0.90 -2.80 -24.08
N ARG A 68 0.38 -4.01 -24.36
CA ARG A 68 0.77 -4.81 -25.53
C ARG A 68 0.44 -4.11 -26.83
N ARG A 69 -0.78 -3.57 -26.97
CA ARG A 69 -1.20 -2.79 -28.15
C ARG A 69 -0.31 -1.57 -28.37
N LYS A 70 -0.01 -0.80 -27.32
CA LYS A 70 0.90 0.36 -27.40
C LYS A 70 2.30 -0.06 -27.84
N GLN A 71 2.83 -1.16 -27.31
CA GLN A 71 4.12 -1.70 -27.73
C GLN A 71 4.11 -2.14 -29.19
N GLU A 72 3.06 -2.82 -29.64
CA GLU A 72 2.94 -3.28 -31.02
C GLU A 72 2.81 -2.11 -32.00
N VAL A 73 2.02 -1.09 -31.68
CA VAL A 73 1.91 0.15 -32.46
C VAL A 73 3.28 0.84 -32.57
N LEU A 74 4.03 0.91 -31.46
CA LEU A 74 5.38 1.45 -31.47
C LEU A 74 6.33 0.63 -32.36
N ARG A 75 6.30 -0.70 -32.26
CA ARG A 75 7.08 -1.60 -33.12
C ARG A 75 6.75 -1.40 -34.60
N ARG A 76 5.47 -1.34 -34.95
CA ARG A 76 5.01 -1.06 -36.32
C ARG A 76 5.48 0.31 -36.81
N LYS A 77 5.43 1.34 -35.96
CA LYS A 77 5.91 2.68 -36.31
C LYS A 77 7.43 2.69 -36.56
N ILE A 78 8.20 2.01 -35.72
CA ILE A 78 9.65 1.85 -35.91
C ILE A 78 9.94 1.07 -37.21
N ALA A 79 9.20 -0.01 -37.49
CA ALA A 79 9.37 -0.79 -38.71
C ALA A 79 9.10 0.02 -39.98
N LYS A 80 8.11 0.93 -39.94
CA LYS A 80 7.82 1.84 -41.05
C LYS A 80 8.89 2.90 -41.26
N LEU A 81 9.39 3.51 -40.17
CA LEU A 81 10.37 4.61 -40.26
C LEU A 81 11.81 4.11 -40.48
N HIS A 82 12.15 2.95 -39.90
CA HIS A 82 13.50 2.41 -39.86
C HIS A 82 13.49 0.87 -40.00
N PRO A 83 13.21 0.34 -41.21
CA PRO A 83 13.07 -1.10 -41.43
C PRO A 83 14.34 -1.89 -41.09
N GLU A 84 15.53 -1.34 -41.39
CA GLU A 84 16.84 -1.91 -41.02
C GLU A 84 16.98 -2.10 -39.49
N ILE A 85 16.60 -1.08 -38.70
CA ILE A 85 16.67 -1.13 -37.24
C ILE A 85 15.64 -2.12 -36.69
N ALA A 86 14.44 -2.14 -37.27
CA ALA A 86 13.39 -3.07 -36.86
C ALA A 86 13.81 -4.53 -37.07
N ARG A 87 14.36 -4.88 -38.24
CA ARG A 87 14.87 -6.24 -38.51
C ARG A 87 15.95 -6.67 -37.50
N LYS A 88 16.89 -5.77 -37.18
CA LYS A 88 17.94 -6.07 -36.18
C LYS A 88 17.39 -6.21 -34.75
N ARG A 89 16.32 -5.50 -34.40
CA ARG A 89 15.77 -5.46 -33.03
C ARG A 89 14.63 -6.44 -32.77
N GLU A 90 13.93 -6.90 -33.81
CA GLU A 90 12.82 -7.84 -33.70
C GLU A 90 13.16 -9.11 -32.89
N PRO A 91 14.27 -9.83 -33.14
CA PRO A 91 14.64 -10.97 -32.31
C PRO A 91 14.90 -10.59 -30.85
N LEU A 92 15.49 -9.42 -30.59
CA LEU A 92 15.74 -8.92 -29.23
C LEU A 92 14.44 -8.61 -28.49
N TRP A 93 13.45 -8.08 -29.19
CA TRP A 93 12.12 -7.83 -28.63
C TRP A 93 11.38 -9.12 -28.29
N LEU A 94 11.40 -10.11 -29.18
CA LEU A 94 10.81 -11.43 -28.94
C LEU A 94 11.48 -12.12 -27.75
N GLN A 95 12.82 -12.13 -27.70
CA GLN A 95 13.57 -12.66 -26.57
C GLN A 95 13.27 -11.91 -25.27
N SER A 96 13.11 -10.58 -25.32
CA SER A 96 12.74 -9.78 -24.15
C SER A 96 11.32 -10.09 -23.66
N ASP A 97 10.36 -10.33 -24.56
CA ASP A 97 8.99 -10.67 -24.20
C ASP A 97 8.93 -12.07 -23.59
N GLN A 98 9.65 -13.03 -24.16
CA GLN A 98 9.81 -14.39 -23.61
C GLN A 98 10.41 -14.36 -22.20
N ARG A 99 11.55 -13.69 -22.01
CA ARG A 99 12.17 -13.54 -20.68
C ARG A 99 11.24 -12.91 -19.67
N ARG A 100 10.43 -11.92 -20.08
CA ARG A 100 9.43 -11.29 -19.20
C ARG A 100 8.30 -12.26 -18.85
N GLN A 101 7.86 -13.10 -19.78
CA GLN A 101 6.83 -14.11 -19.52
C GLN A 101 7.34 -15.18 -18.56
N GLU A 102 8.54 -15.70 -18.80
CA GLU A 102 9.23 -16.67 -17.93
C GLU A 102 9.43 -16.10 -16.53
N PHE A 103 9.99 -14.90 -16.42
CA PHE A 103 10.17 -14.23 -15.13
C PHE A 103 8.84 -14.02 -14.39
N ASN A 104 7.77 -13.62 -15.10
CA ASN A 104 6.46 -13.46 -14.45
C ASN A 104 5.88 -14.80 -13.99
N LYS A 105 6.07 -15.87 -14.77
CA LYS A 105 5.66 -17.22 -14.38
C LYS A 105 6.40 -17.65 -13.11
N GLU A 106 7.71 -17.44 -13.08
CA GLU A 106 8.55 -17.76 -11.93
C GLU A 106 8.19 -16.94 -10.68
N VAL A 107 7.93 -15.63 -10.84
CA VAL A 107 7.43 -14.76 -9.76
C VAL A 107 6.12 -15.30 -9.20
N ASN A 108 5.19 -15.73 -10.05
CA ASN A 108 3.91 -16.27 -9.61
C ASN A 108 4.10 -17.60 -8.88
N GLU A 109 4.92 -18.51 -9.42
CA GLU A 109 5.24 -19.81 -8.80
C GLU A 109 5.93 -19.66 -7.43
N ALA A 110 6.81 -18.66 -7.30
CA ALA A 110 7.49 -18.32 -6.06
C ALA A 110 6.57 -17.68 -5.01
N GLY A 111 5.37 -17.21 -5.37
CA GLY A 111 4.47 -16.48 -4.46
C GLY A 111 4.75 -14.97 -4.40
N GLY A 112 5.48 -14.42 -5.37
CA GLY A 112 5.75 -13.00 -5.51
C GLY A 112 7.23 -12.66 -5.64
N ARG A 113 7.53 -11.41 -5.99
CA ARG A 113 8.91 -10.93 -6.23
C ARG A 113 9.80 -11.03 -4.99
N ARG A 114 9.24 -10.82 -3.80
CA ARG A 114 9.96 -10.90 -2.52
C ARG A 114 10.52 -12.31 -2.34
N PHE A 115 9.69 -13.34 -2.48
CA PHE A 115 10.11 -14.74 -2.40
C PHE A 115 11.15 -15.11 -3.45
N LEU A 116 10.98 -14.61 -4.68
CA LEU A 116 11.94 -14.89 -5.74
C LEU A 116 13.34 -14.33 -5.42
N GLN A 117 13.41 -13.10 -4.93
CA GLN A 117 14.67 -12.47 -4.51
C GLN A 117 15.34 -13.26 -3.37
N ALA A 118 14.57 -13.74 -2.41
CA ALA A 118 15.10 -14.58 -1.34
C ALA A 118 15.57 -15.94 -1.83
N LYS A 119 14.79 -16.61 -2.68
CA LYS A 119 15.18 -17.89 -3.28
C LYS A 119 16.56 -17.79 -3.94
N TYR A 120 16.76 -16.76 -4.77
CA TYR A 120 18.05 -16.52 -5.43
C TYR A 120 19.15 -16.11 -4.44
N GLY A 121 18.86 -15.23 -3.48
CA GLY A 121 19.84 -14.78 -2.49
C GLY A 121 20.33 -15.88 -1.55
N LEU A 122 19.47 -16.86 -1.24
CA LEU A 122 19.79 -17.97 -0.35
C LEU A 122 20.56 -19.10 -1.06
N CYS A 123 20.53 -19.13 -2.40
CA CYS A 123 21.15 -20.18 -3.22
C CYS A 123 20.79 -21.61 -2.74
N VAL A 124 19.52 -21.82 -2.38
CA VAL A 124 19.01 -23.08 -1.82
C VAL A 124 18.59 -24.06 -2.91
N SER A 125 18.69 -25.37 -2.62
CA SER A 125 18.09 -26.40 -3.47
C SER A 125 16.55 -26.32 -3.44
N GLU A 126 15.87 -26.87 -4.45
CA GLU A 126 14.40 -26.90 -4.47
C GLU A 126 13.80 -27.65 -3.27
N GLU A 127 14.48 -28.69 -2.78
CA GLU A 127 14.06 -29.45 -1.60
C GLU A 127 14.17 -28.61 -0.33
N GLN A 128 15.29 -27.90 -0.13
CA GLN A 128 15.45 -27.00 1.01
C GLN A 128 14.49 -25.81 0.91
N TRP A 129 14.23 -25.31 -0.30
CA TRP A 129 13.28 -24.23 -0.53
C TRP A 129 11.86 -24.61 -0.14
N LYS A 130 11.44 -25.86 -0.38
CA LYS A 130 10.13 -26.37 0.08
C LYS A 130 9.97 -26.29 1.60
N LEU A 131 11.07 -26.46 2.37
CA LEU A 131 11.06 -26.34 3.83
C LEU A 131 11.11 -24.88 4.31
N ILE A 132 11.92 -24.03 3.66
CA ILE A 132 12.12 -22.63 4.03
C ILE A 132 10.89 -21.77 3.68
N ARG A 133 10.31 -21.97 2.48
CA ARG A 133 9.23 -21.15 1.94
C ARG A 133 8.06 -20.92 2.92
N PRO A 134 7.42 -21.95 3.50
CA PRO A 134 6.26 -21.74 4.38
C PRO A 134 6.63 -20.98 5.66
N LYS A 135 7.82 -21.21 6.23
CA LYS A 135 8.29 -20.50 7.43
C LYS A 135 8.59 -19.03 7.12
N LEU A 136 9.23 -18.80 5.98
CA LEU A 136 9.51 -17.46 5.51
C LEU A 136 8.21 -16.69 5.17
N GLU A 137 7.23 -17.35 4.57
CA GLU A 137 5.92 -16.78 4.30
C GLU A 137 5.19 -16.35 5.58
N LYS A 138 5.25 -17.19 6.63
CA LYS A 138 4.76 -16.85 7.97
C LYS A 138 5.44 -15.59 8.51
N VAL A 139 6.77 -15.50 8.41
CA VAL A 139 7.54 -14.31 8.83
C VAL A 139 7.13 -13.07 8.05
N ILE A 140 7.05 -13.14 6.71
CA ILE A 140 6.67 -12.00 5.87
C ILE A 140 5.24 -11.54 6.19
N ASN A 141 4.29 -12.47 6.35
CA ASN A 141 2.91 -12.12 6.69
C ASN A 141 2.79 -11.47 8.06
N LEU A 142 3.47 -12.01 9.09
CA LEU A 142 3.50 -11.44 10.42
C LEU A 142 4.25 -10.10 10.44
N TRP A 143 5.30 -9.95 9.63
CA TRP A 143 6.04 -8.70 9.47
C TRP A 143 5.18 -7.65 8.78
N ASP A 144 4.44 -7.99 7.72
CA ASP A 144 3.51 -7.07 7.04
C ASP A 144 2.39 -6.65 8.01
N GLN A 145 1.87 -7.56 8.85
CA GLN A 145 0.94 -7.22 9.93
C GLN A 145 1.59 -6.30 10.98
N ALA A 146 2.79 -6.66 11.46
CA ALA A 146 3.53 -5.93 12.48
C ALA A 146 4.09 -4.57 12.02
N ASN A 147 4.34 -4.38 10.72
CA ASN A 147 4.85 -3.13 10.16
C ASN A 147 3.79 -2.31 9.45
N SER A 148 2.63 -2.91 9.13
CA SER A 148 1.42 -2.10 9.07
C SER A 148 1.30 -1.34 10.40
N THR A 149 1.56 -2.03 11.54
CA THR A 149 1.78 -1.49 12.89
C THR A 149 3.06 -0.66 13.00
N VAL A 150 3.00 0.54 12.44
CA VAL A 150 4.09 1.51 12.61
C VAL A 150 4.18 1.87 14.09
N GLY A 151 5.22 1.33 14.73
CA GLY A 151 5.56 1.57 16.11
C GLY A 151 5.68 3.05 16.42
N ALA A 152 5.37 3.39 17.67
CA ALA A 152 5.74 4.66 18.26
C ALA A 152 7.27 4.72 18.39
N GLY A 153 7.97 4.91 17.26
CA GLY A 153 9.36 5.29 17.27
C GLY A 153 9.43 6.70 17.83
N VAL A 154 10.03 6.83 19.03
CA VAL A 154 10.69 8.06 19.44
C VAL A 154 11.90 8.16 18.51
N SER A 155 11.69 8.69 17.30
CA SER A 155 12.79 8.92 16.39
C SER A 155 13.42 10.22 16.83
N GLY A 156 14.21 10.16 17.91
CA GLY A 156 14.92 11.30 18.48
C GLY A 156 15.61 12.09 17.38
N GLY A 157 14.89 13.10 16.89
CA GLY A 157 15.31 13.91 15.79
C GLY A 157 16.55 14.64 16.24
N SER A 158 17.70 14.15 15.81
CA SER A 158 18.97 14.84 15.86
C SER A 158 18.91 16.04 14.92
N SER A 159 18.05 17.00 15.25
CA SER A 159 17.96 18.30 14.63
C SER A 159 19.13 19.14 15.13
N ASN A 160 20.29 18.94 14.51
CA ASN A 160 21.45 19.80 14.62
C ASN A 160 21.14 21.17 14.00
N ASN A 161 20.39 22.01 14.71
CA ASN A 161 20.43 23.48 14.63
C ASN A 161 19.21 24.08 15.32
N GLN A 162 19.36 24.53 16.56
CA GLN A 162 19.03 25.90 16.97
C GLN A 162 19.16 26.02 18.49
N LYS A 163 20.18 26.78 18.91
CA LYS A 163 20.30 27.33 20.26
C LYS A 163 19.20 28.39 20.44
N GLN A 164 18.03 28.00 20.91
CA GLN A 164 17.10 28.93 21.55
C GLN A 164 16.50 28.25 22.77
N ALA A 165 16.71 28.88 23.93
CA ALA A 165 16.15 28.51 25.22
C ALA A 165 14.62 28.68 25.18
N ASN A 166 13.93 27.68 24.64
CA ASN A 166 12.49 27.55 24.68
C ASN A 166 12.18 26.24 25.39
N LEU A 167 11.28 26.32 26.39
CA LEU A 167 10.72 25.16 27.10
C LEU A 167 10.42 24.03 26.11
N PRO A 168 10.73 22.76 26.45
CA PRO A 168 10.48 21.64 25.55
C PRO A 168 8.97 21.57 25.29
N LYS A 169 8.55 22.12 24.15
CA LYS A 169 7.19 21.95 23.65
C LYS A 169 7.07 20.45 23.41
N LEU A 170 6.27 19.79 24.23
CA LEU A 170 5.97 18.37 24.11
C LEU A 170 5.24 18.17 22.77
N GLN A 171 6.01 18.05 21.69
CA GLN A 171 5.51 17.75 20.36
C GLN A 171 5.53 16.24 20.22
N TRP A 172 4.34 15.66 20.28
CA TRP A 172 4.17 14.26 19.92
C TRP A 172 4.60 14.08 18.47
N GLU A 173 5.67 13.33 18.24
CA GLU A 173 6.07 12.92 16.90
C GLU A 173 4.91 12.16 16.26
N ARG A 174 4.60 12.52 15.02
CA ARG A 174 3.56 11.89 14.20
C ARG A 174 4.23 11.24 13.00
N PRO A 175 4.91 10.09 13.18
CA PRO A 175 5.57 9.41 12.07
C PRO A 175 4.58 8.98 10.97
N TRP A 176 3.27 8.96 11.26
CA TRP A 176 2.20 8.66 10.31
C TRP A 176 1.48 9.89 9.74
N LYS A 177 1.90 11.14 10.02
CA LYS A 177 1.19 12.36 9.57
C LYS A 177 0.95 12.40 8.06
N TYR A 178 1.89 11.85 7.28
CA TYR A 178 1.86 11.86 5.82
C TYR A 178 1.37 10.54 5.23
N LYS A 179 0.98 9.57 6.07
CA LYS A 179 0.41 8.30 5.60
C LYS A 179 -1.07 8.49 5.33
N PRO A 180 -1.60 8.00 4.20
CA PRO A 180 -3.03 8.02 3.96
C PRO A 180 -3.75 7.09 4.96
N LEU A 181 -5.01 7.39 5.30
CA LEU A 181 -5.75 6.67 6.34
C LEU A 181 -5.83 5.15 6.12
N PHE A 182 -5.83 4.69 4.86
CA PHE A 182 -5.90 3.27 4.52
C PHE A 182 -4.57 2.52 4.77
N GLU A 183 -3.47 3.23 5.01
CA GLU A 183 -2.17 2.66 5.37
C GLU A 183 -1.90 2.71 6.89
N MET A 184 -2.77 3.37 7.67
CA MET A 184 -2.63 3.46 9.12
C MET A 184 -3.18 2.21 9.80
N THR A 185 -2.55 1.76 10.89
CA THR A 185 -3.18 0.71 11.70
C THR A 185 -4.36 1.19 12.49
N GLU A 186 -5.12 0.23 12.99
CA GLU A 186 -6.13 0.48 13.99
C GLU A 186 -5.59 1.25 15.20
N ALA A 187 -4.44 0.85 15.77
CA ALA A 187 -3.86 1.55 16.92
C ALA A 187 -3.44 2.99 16.56
N GLN A 188 -2.86 3.20 15.37
CA GLN A 188 -2.48 4.53 14.91
C GLN A 188 -3.68 5.43 14.64
N ARG A 189 -4.72 4.88 13.99
CA ARG A 189 -5.97 5.57 13.76
C ARG A 189 -6.64 5.95 15.08
N LEU A 190 -6.71 5.03 16.04
CA LEU A 190 -7.26 5.29 17.38
C LEU A 190 -6.43 6.33 18.14
N ALA A 191 -5.11 6.31 18.00
CA ALA A 191 -4.23 7.33 18.58
C ALA A 191 -4.46 8.71 17.97
N GLU A 192 -4.63 8.80 16.65
CA GLU A 192 -4.94 10.06 15.96
C GLU A 192 -6.33 10.57 16.32
N GLU A 193 -7.33 9.69 16.39
CA GLU A 193 -8.67 10.04 16.87
C GLU A 193 -8.65 10.54 18.31
N LEU A 194 -7.90 9.87 19.20
CA LEU A 194 -7.73 10.30 20.58
C LEU A 194 -7.05 11.67 20.67
N ARG A 195 -6.06 11.94 19.80
CA ARG A 195 -5.42 13.25 19.69
C ARG A 195 -6.41 14.33 19.27
N ILE A 196 -7.23 14.07 18.26
CA ILE A 196 -8.30 14.99 17.81
C ILE A 196 -9.30 15.25 18.94
N LEU A 197 -9.64 14.22 19.74
CA LEU A 197 -10.50 14.39 20.92
C LEU A 197 -9.87 15.31 21.98
N LEU A 198 -8.55 15.22 22.19
CA LEU A 198 -7.81 16.09 23.12
C LEU A 198 -7.80 17.56 22.67
N GLU A 199 -7.81 17.84 21.36
CA GLU A 199 -7.87 19.20 20.83
C GLU A 199 -9.26 19.84 21.02
N LYS A 200 -10.31 19.03 21.17
CA LYS A 200 -11.68 19.49 21.38
C LYS A 200 -11.94 19.73 22.87
N LYS A 201 -12.09 21.00 23.27
CA LYS A 201 -12.30 21.43 24.66
C LYS A 201 -13.53 20.83 25.36
N ASN A 202 -14.57 20.47 24.61
CA ASN A 202 -15.87 20.02 25.16
C ASN A 202 -16.15 18.52 24.91
N THR A 203 -15.11 17.69 24.77
CA THR A 203 -15.31 16.24 24.57
C THR A 203 -15.77 15.56 25.88
N PRO A 204 -16.84 14.75 25.87
CA PRO A 204 -17.30 14.06 27.07
C PRO A 204 -16.28 13.01 27.55
N THR A 205 -16.12 12.88 28.87
CA THR A 205 -15.18 11.96 29.52
C THR A 205 -15.36 10.50 29.07
N GLU A 206 -16.58 10.07 28.78
CA GLU A 206 -16.86 8.73 28.28
C GLU A 206 -16.22 8.45 26.92
N ALA A 207 -16.20 9.42 26.01
CA ALA A 207 -15.58 9.26 24.70
C ALA A 207 -14.07 9.02 24.81
N PHE A 208 -13.41 9.72 25.73
CA PHE A 208 -12.00 9.47 26.05
C PHE A 208 -11.78 8.06 26.61
N ARG A 209 -12.58 7.64 27.59
CA ARG A 209 -12.46 6.29 28.19
C ARG A 209 -12.59 5.20 27.14
N ARG A 210 -13.58 5.31 26.25
CA ARG A 210 -13.80 4.36 25.15
C ARG A 210 -12.61 4.31 24.19
N LYS A 211 -12.10 5.47 23.74
CA LYS A 211 -10.96 5.52 22.82
C LYS A 211 -9.66 5.04 23.45
N VAL A 212 -9.41 5.35 24.72
CA VAL A 212 -8.23 4.84 25.44
C VAL A 212 -8.31 3.33 25.63
N ALA A 213 -9.48 2.78 25.97
CA ALA A 213 -9.66 1.34 26.10
C ALA A 213 -9.43 0.62 24.75
N ALA A 214 -10.03 1.12 23.67
CA ALA A 214 -9.82 0.59 22.33
C ALA A 214 -8.35 0.65 21.90
N LEU A 215 -7.65 1.76 22.21
CA LEU A 215 -6.23 1.89 21.90
C LEU A 215 -5.37 0.89 22.68
N ARG A 216 -5.71 0.60 23.95
CA ARG A 216 -5.00 -0.41 24.74
C ARG A 216 -5.17 -1.82 24.16
N GLU A 217 -6.39 -2.16 23.76
CA GLU A 217 -6.70 -3.44 23.11
C GLU A 217 -5.98 -3.58 21.76
N ALA A 218 -5.97 -2.52 20.95
CA ALA A 218 -5.23 -2.53 19.69
C ALA A 218 -3.73 -2.78 19.94
N ARG A 219 -3.13 -2.09 20.93
CA ARG A 219 -1.73 -2.30 21.31
C ARG A 219 -1.43 -3.69 21.87
N SER A 220 -2.37 -4.32 22.58
CA SER A 220 -2.16 -5.70 23.06
C SER A 220 -2.14 -6.70 21.90
N LYS A 221 -3.01 -6.52 20.89
CA LYS A 221 -2.98 -7.34 19.67
C LYS A 221 -1.67 -7.17 18.91
N GLU A 222 -1.20 -5.93 18.78
CA GLU A 222 0.09 -5.61 18.16
C GLU A 222 1.26 -6.29 18.89
N ALA A 223 1.25 -6.30 20.23
CA ALA A 223 2.27 -7.00 21.02
C ALA A 223 2.24 -8.52 20.83
N GLU A 224 1.05 -9.11 20.63
CA GLU A 224 0.90 -10.54 20.34
C GLU A 224 1.47 -10.90 18.96
N ILE A 225 1.20 -10.08 17.94
CA ILE A 225 1.79 -10.26 16.59
C ILE A 225 3.33 -10.19 16.66
N GLN A 226 3.89 -9.27 17.45
CA GLN A 226 5.34 -9.19 17.64
C GLN A 226 5.94 -10.43 18.32
N LYS A 227 5.22 -11.03 19.28
CA LYS A 227 5.62 -12.32 19.88
C LYS A 227 5.61 -13.43 18.85
N GLN A 228 4.53 -13.56 18.07
CA GLN A 228 4.42 -14.55 17.00
C GLN A 228 5.50 -14.36 15.93
N LEU A 229 5.83 -13.11 15.57
CA LEU A 229 6.90 -12.79 14.63
C LEU A 229 8.26 -13.26 15.15
N THR A 230 8.54 -13.03 16.43
CA THR A 230 9.78 -13.47 17.08
C THR A 230 9.91 -14.99 17.08
N GLU A 231 8.81 -15.70 17.36
CA GLU A 231 8.76 -17.16 17.30
C GLU A 231 8.94 -17.68 15.87
N ALA A 232 8.23 -17.11 14.89
CA ALA A 232 8.37 -17.49 13.48
C ALA A 232 9.80 -17.28 12.96
N ARG A 233 10.47 -16.20 13.39
CA ARG A 233 11.90 -15.96 13.08
C ARG A 233 12.79 -17.03 13.69
N ARG A 234 12.51 -17.49 14.91
CA ARG A 234 13.24 -18.61 15.54
C ARG A 234 13.04 -19.91 14.76
N GLU A 235 11.78 -20.27 14.46
CA GLU A 235 11.47 -21.45 13.65
C GLU A 235 12.16 -21.42 12.27
N LEU A 236 12.27 -20.24 11.67
CA LEU A 236 12.96 -20.04 10.41
C LEU A 236 14.47 -20.24 10.55
N ARG A 237 15.10 -19.73 11.61
CA ARG A 237 16.54 -19.96 11.90
C ARG A 237 16.88 -21.44 12.01
N ASP A 238 16.02 -22.26 12.60
CA ASP A 238 16.25 -23.70 12.79
C ASP A 238 16.46 -24.48 11.47
N VAL A 239 16.03 -23.93 10.32
CA VAL A 239 16.18 -24.58 9.00
C VAL A 239 17.21 -23.89 8.08
N LEU A 240 17.82 -22.79 8.55
CA LEU A 240 18.78 -22.02 7.78
C LEU A 240 20.22 -22.33 8.19
N THR A 241 21.11 -22.15 7.24
CA THR A 241 22.56 -22.07 7.51
C THR A 241 22.94 -20.65 7.91
N THR A 242 24.06 -20.47 8.61
CA THR A 242 24.56 -19.14 9.03
C THR A 242 24.69 -18.15 7.86
N ARG A 243 25.11 -18.62 6.68
CA ARG A 243 25.19 -17.77 5.48
C ARG A 243 23.80 -17.29 5.03
N GLN A 244 22.82 -18.18 5.07
CA GLN A 244 21.43 -17.88 4.69
C GLN A 244 20.77 -16.93 5.67
N GLU A 245 21.01 -17.09 6.97
CA GLU A 245 20.56 -16.15 8.00
C GLU A 245 21.10 -14.73 7.74
N ALA A 246 22.39 -14.59 7.44
CA ALA A 246 22.99 -13.29 7.12
C ALA A 246 22.31 -12.62 5.92
N VAL A 247 21.94 -13.38 4.88
CA VAL A 247 21.19 -12.86 3.73
C VAL A 247 19.81 -12.34 4.16
N LEU A 248 19.08 -13.08 5.02
CA LEU A 248 17.75 -12.65 5.47
C LEU A 248 17.80 -11.47 6.45
N VAL A 249 18.86 -11.35 7.26
CA VAL A 249 19.10 -10.17 8.10
C VAL A 249 19.33 -8.94 7.23
N LEU A 250 20.15 -9.05 6.17
CA LEU A 250 20.36 -7.94 5.22
C LEU A 250 19.09 -7.55 4.46
N GLN A 251 18.18 -8.49 4.24
CA GLN A 251 16.86 -8.24 3.65
C GLN A 251 15.84 -7.66 4.66
N GLY A 252 16.18 -7.62 5.96
CA GLY A 252 15.33 -7.06 7.03
C GLY A 252 14.22 -8.00 7.52
N TRP A 253 14.32 -9.31 7.24
CA TRP A 253 13.30 -10.28 7.59
C TRP A 253 13.58 -11.01 8.91
N LEU A 254 14.85 -11.18 9.26
CA LEU A 254 15.29 -11.68 10.57
C LEU A 254 15.59 -10.55 11.56
#